data_AF-A0ABD2ZGH3-F1
#
_entry.id   AF-A0ABD2ZGH3-F1
#
_cell.length_a   1.000
_cell.length_b   1.000
_cell.length_c   1.000
_cell.angle_alpha   90.00
_cell.angle_beta   90.00
_cell.angle_gamma   90.00
#
_symmetry.space_group_name_H-M   'P 1'
#
loop_
_entity.id
_entity.type
_entity.pdbx_description
1 polymer ?
#
loop_
_entity_poly.entity_id
_entity_poly.type
_entity_poly.pdbx_seq_one_letter_code
_entity_poly.pdbx_strand_id
1 'polypeptide(L)'
;MDSYNRRKSFTILIAEDIKERLENDIADVMSALFVSREAATILLCNYNWDVDKVNEEWFSNKEKVRKTSGLMLENPMAVDDHIDKIKQFFVGFAWRIFLSLIMLLG
;
A
#
# COMPACT_ATOMS: atom_id res chain seq x y z
N MET A 1 -24.86 29.16 -30.14
CA MET A 1 -24.73 27.70 -30.28
C MET A 1 -23.26 27.43 -29.98
N ASP A 2 -22.94 27.40 -28.69
CA ASP A 2 -21.60 27.74 -28.24
C ASP A 2 -20.78 26.45 -28.09
N SER A 3 -19.85 26.29 -29.02
CA SER A 3 -18.92 25.17 -29.10
C SER A 3 -17.98 25.15 -27.89
N TYR A 4 -18.21 24.20 -26.98
CA TYR A 4 -17.42 23.96 -25.77
C TYR A 4 -15.96 23.59 -26.10
N ASN A 5 -15.09 24.60 -26.10
CA ASN A 5 -13.64 24.41 -26.19
C ASN A 5 -13.12 23.94 -24.81
N ARG A 6 -13.16 22.62 -24.53
CA ARG A 6 -12.52 22.04 -23.35
C ARG A 6 -11.00 22.15 -23.49
N ARG A 7 -10.43 23.22 -22.94
CA ARG A 7 -8.98 23.35 -22.77
C ARG A 7 -8.48 22.21 -21.87
N LYS A 8 -7.59 21.36 -22.40
CA LYS A 8 -6.90 20.33 -21.62
C LYS A 8 -5.68 20.96 -20.95
N SER A 9 -5.61 20.90 -19.63
CA SER A 9 -4.38 21.18 -18.89
C SER A 9 -3.50 19.94 -18.87
N PHE A 10 -2.19 20.14 -19.00
CA PHE A 10 -1.20 19.10 -18.81
C PHE A 10 -0.11 19.64 -17.90
N THR A 11 0.43 18.75 -17.07
CA THR A 11 1.59 19.03 -16.23
C THR A 11 2.75 18.22 -16.78
N ILE A 12 3.86 18.88 -17.07
CA ILE A 12 5.11 18.21 -17.44
C ILE A 12 5.78 17.78 -16.14
N LEU A 13 6.11 16.50 -16.03
CA LEU A 13 6.85 15.95 -14.91
C LEU A 13 8.27 15.62 -15.37
N ILE A 14 9.24 15.97 -14.55
CA ILE A 14 10.64 15.55 -14.75
C ILE A 14 10.88 14.19 -14.08
N ALA A 15 12.02 13.57 -14.36
CA ALA A 15 12.35 12.25 -13.84
C ALA A 15 12.37 12.24 -12.30
N GLU A 16 12.79 13.35 -11.70
CA GLU A 16 12.83 13.56 -10.25
C GLU A 16 11.41 13.54 -9.65
N ASP A 17 10.44 14.20 -10.29
CA ASP A 17 9.04 14.20 -9.83
C ASP A 17 8.43 12.79 -9.86
N ILE A 18 8.76 12.02 -10.92
CA ILE A 18 8.28 10.64 -11.06
C ILE A 18 8.92 9.79 -9.97
N LYS A 19 10.24 9.92 -9.77
CA LYS A 19 10.97 9.17 -8.76
C LYS A 19 10.43 9.44 -7.35
N GLU A 20 10.17 10.70 -7.02
CA GLU A 20 9.61 11.08 -5.72
C GLU A 20 8.24 10.39 -5.48
N ARG A 21 7.36 10.39 -6.48
CA ARG A 21 6.05 9.72 -6.38
C ARG A 21 6.19 8.22 -6.16
N LEU A 22 7.05 7.55 -6.92
CA LEU A 22 7.30 6.11 -6.76
C LEU A 22 7.87 5.79 -5.38
N GLU A 23 8.77 6.61 -4.86
CA GLU A 23 9.35 6.45 -3.52
C GLU A 23 8.32 6.67 -2.42
N ASN A 24 7.41 7.64 -2.59
CA ASN A 24 6.30 7.86 -1.66
C ASN A 24 5.33 6.67 -1.65
N ASP A 25 4.90 6.18 -2.81
CA ASP A 25 4.01 5.02 -2.90
C ASP A 25 4.64 3.76 -2.28
N ILE A 26 5.95 3.56 -2.50
CA ILE A 26 6.71 2.48 -1.85
C ILE A 26 6.72 2.67 -0.33
N ALA A 27 7.00 3.88 0.17
CA ALA A 27 7.05 4.16 1.60
C ALA A 27 5.68 3.95 2.28
N ASP A 28 4.60 4.33 1.60
CA ASP A 28 3.23 4.15 2.06
C ASP A 28 2.91 2.65 2.19
N VAL A 29 3.20 1.84 1.18
CA VAL A 29 3.00 0.38 1.24
C VAL A 29 3.91 -0.28 2.27
N MET A 30 5.19 0.13 2.35
CA MET A 30 6.13 -0.38 3.36
C MET A 30 5.61 -0.16 4.77
N SER A 31 5.11 1.05 5.05
CA SER A 31 4.63 1.43 6.39
C SER A 31 3.27 0.81 6.72
N ALA A 32 2.33 0.78 5.77
CA ALA A 32 1.00 0.20 5.96
C ALA A 32 1.04 -1.32 6.16
N LEU A 33 1.85 -2.02 5.35
CA LEU A 33 1.88 -3.49 5.35
C LEU A 33 2.99 -4.05 6.24
N PHE A 34 3.88 -3.19 6.74
CA PHE A 34 5.12 -3.54 7.43
C PHE A 34 5.88 -4.65 6.69
N VAL A 35 6.32 -4.32 5.47
CA VAL A 35 7.09 -5.19 4.58
C VAL A 35 8.41 -4.50 4.17
N SER A 36 9.36 -5.27 3.62
CA SER A 36 10.58 -4.68 3.08
C SER A 36 10.29 -3.83 1.85
N ARG A 37 11.24 -2.96 1.49
CA ARG A 37 11.16 -2.13 0.28
C ARG A 37 10.97 -2.98 -0.97
N GLU A 38 11.75 -4.06 -1.09
CA GLU A 38 11.71 -4.98 -2.22
C GLU A 38 10.33 -5.64 -2.33
N ALA A 39 9.75 -6.06 -1.20
CA ALA A 39 8.42 -6.63 -1.16
C ALA A 39 7.34 -5.59 -1.55
N ALA A 40 7.43 -4.36 -1.03
CA ALA A 40 6.52 -3.28 -1.41
C ALA A 40 6.59 -2.97 -2.91
N THR A 41 7.79 -2.88 -3.49
CA THR A 41 7.96 -2.67 -4.93
C THR A 41 7.40 -3.82 -5.76
N ILE A 42 7.63 -5.08 -5.36
CA ILE A 42 7.07 -6.25 -6.04
C ILE A 42 5.54 -6.23 -5.99
N LEU A 43 4.95 -5.87 -4.85
CA LEU A 43 3.50 -5.72 -4.72
C LEU A 43 3.00 -4.63 -5.67
N LEU A 44 3.55 -3.42 -5.61
CA LEU A 44 3.14 -2.33 -6.49
C LEU A 44 3.25 -2.71 -7.97
N CYS A 45 4.32 -3.38 -8.39
CA CYS A 45 4.46 -3.87 -9.76
C CYS A 45 3.37 -4.87 -10.17
N ASN A 46 3.00 -5.82 -9.29
CA ASN A 46 1.95 -6.81 -9.58
C ASN A 46 0.54 -6.19 -9.64
N TYR A 47 0.35 -5.05 -8.99
CA TYR A 47 -0.92 -4.35 -8.90
C TYR A 47 -0.93 -3.04 -9.70
N ASN A 48 -0.01 -2.88 -10.67
CA ASN A 48 0.07 -1.71 -11.56
C ASN A 48 0.17 -0.36 -10.82
N TRP A 49 0.90 -0.33 -9.70
CA TRP A 49 1.08 0.84 -8.83
C TRP A 49 -0.22 1.37 -8.20
N ASP A 50 -1.21 0.49 -8.02
CA ASP A 50 -2.46 0.79 -7.33
C ASP A 50 -2.33 0.48 -5.83
N VAL A 51 -1.98 1.50 -5.03
CA VAL A 51 -1.77 1.40 -3.58
C VAL A 51 -3.03 0.91 -2.86
N ASP A 52 -4.20 1.42 -3.23
CA ASP A 52 -5.47 1.06 -2.60
C ASP A 52 -5.77 -0.42 -2.83
N LYS A 53 -5.62 -0.89 -4.07
CA LYS A 53 -5.85 -2.29 -4.41
C LYS A 53 -4.88 -3.25 -3.72
N VAL A 54 -3.59 -2.87 -3.61
CA VAL A 54 -2.62 -3.67 -2.84
C VAL A 54 -3.07 -3.81 -1.40
N ASN A 55 -3.47 -2.70 -0.76
CA ASN A 55 -3.93 -2.68 0.62
C ASN A 55 -5.19 -3.55 0.80
N GLU A 56 -6.22 -3.35 -0.02
CA GLU A 56 -7.47 -4.10 0.04
C GLU A 56 -7.24 -5.61 -0.07
N GLU A 57 -6.46 -6.06 -1.06
CA GLU A 57 -6.19 -7.48 -1.27
C GLU A 57 -5.28 -8.06 -0.17
N TRP A 58 -4.28 -7.30 0.29
CA TRP A 58 -3.40 -7.74 1.37
C TRP A 58 -4.16 -7.91 2.69
N PHE A 59 -5.01 -6.95 3.05
CA PHE A 59 -5.83 -7.03 4.25
C PHE A 59 -6.97 -8.06 4.13
N SER A 60 -7.41 -8.38 2.91
CA SER A 60 -8.39 -9.45 2.67
C SER A 60 -7.78 -10.84 2.78
N ASN A 61 -6.63 -11.09 2.14
CA ASN A 61 -5.95 -12.39 2.18
C ASN A 61 -4.44 -12.29 1.90
N LYS A 62 -3.68 -11.93 2.95
CA LYS A 62 -2.20 -11.82 2.94
C LYS A 62 -1.51 -13.03 2.31
N GLU A 63 -1.90 -14.26 2.66
CA GLU A 63 -1.23 -15.47 2.17
C GLU A 63 -1.39 -15.65 0.66
N LYS A 64 -2.60 -15.42 0.15
CA LYS A 64 -2.88 -15.46 -1.29
C LYS A 64 -2.01 -14.44 -2.03
N VAL A 65 -1.95 -13.21 -1.53
CA VAL A 65 -1.15 -12.13 -2.14
C VAL A 65 0.33 -12.47 -2.15
N ARG A 66 0.87 -13.04 -1.07
CA ARG A 66 2.28 -13.47 -1.02
C ARG A 66 2.57 -14.57 -2.04
N LYS A 67 1.67 -15.54 -2.17
CA LYS A 67 1.80 -16.64 -3.13
C LYS A 67 1.75 -16.13 -4.57
N THR A 68 0.79 -15.28 -4.91
CA THR A 68 0.63 -14.76 -6.29
C THR A 68 1.74 -13.79 -6.67
N SER A 69 2.28 -13.05 -5.72
CA SER A 69 3.34 -12.04 -5.96
C SER A 69 4.76 -12.61 -5.89
N GLY A 70 4.91 -13.94 -5.68
CA GLY A 70 6.22 -14.56 -5.54
C GLY A 70 6.97 -14.20 -4.24
N LEU A 71 6.28 -13.65 -3.24
CA LEU A 71 6.81 -13.26 -1.93
C LEU A 71 6.71 -14.39 -0.89
N MET A 72 6.56 -15.63 -1.36
CA MET A 72 6.39 -16.79 -0.50
C MET A 72 7.74 -17.16 0.11
N LEU A 73 7.86 -17.07 1.44
CA LEU A 73 9.06 -17.51 2.14
C LEU A 73 9.10 -19.04 2.20
N GLU A 74 10.26 -19.63 1.90
CA GLU A 74 10.49 -21.08 1.95
C GLU A 74 10.41 -21.65 3.38
N ASN A 75 10.52 -20.79 4.41
CA ASN A 75 10.29 -21.17 5.80
C ASN A 75 9.51 -20.06 6.56
N PRO A 76 8.18 -20.17 6.67
CA PRO A 76 7.34 -19.13 7.28
C PRO A 76 7.56 -18.98 8.80
N MET A 77 8.11 -19.99 9.47
CA MET A 77 8.15 -20.03 10.95
C MET A 77 9.32 -19.24 11.58
N ALA A 78 10.33 -18.82 10.83
CA ALA A 78 11.54 -18.22 11.41
C ALA A 78 11.56 -16.68 11.43
N VAL A 79 10.72 -16.01 10.64
CA VAL A 79 10.75 -14.54 10.47
C VAL A 79 9.41 -13.87 10.76
N ASP A 80 8.28 -14.57 10.56
CA ASP A 80 6.95 -13.99 10.77
C ASP A 80 6.60 -13.83 12.27
N ASP A 81 7.15 -14.64 13.18
CA ASP A 81 6.63 -14.72 14.57
C ASP A 81 6.83 -13.44 15.40
N HIS A 82 7.89 -12.67 15.14
CA HIS A 82 8.13 -11.39 15.82
C HIS A 82 7.42 -10.22 15.13
N ILE A 83 7.33 -10.25 13.79
CA ILE A 83 6.69 -9.20 13.00
C ILE A 83 5.16 -9.31 13.07
N ASP A 84 4.58 -10.51 13.08
CA ASP A 84 3.14 -10.70 13.25
C ASP A 84 2.68 -10.35 14.67
N LYS A 85 3.52 -10.54 15.71
CA LYS A 85 3.25 -10.01 17.06
C LYS A 85 3.23 -8.48 17.08
N ILE A 86 4.16 -7.82 16.38
CA ILE A 86 4.18 -6.36 16.22
C ILE A 86 2.95 -5.90 15.40
N LYS A 87 2.62 -6.59 14.30
CA LYS A 87 1.43 -6.29 13.48
C LYS A 87 0.13 -6.44 14.25
N GLN A 88 -0.05 -7.52 15.02
CA GLN A 88 -1.23 -7.69 15.89
C GLN A 88 -1.35 -6.55 16.90
N PHE A 89 -0.23 -6.08 17.44
CA PHE A 89 -0.22 -4.95 18.36
C PHE A 89 -0.68 -3.64 17.69
N PHE A 90 -0.26 -3.38 16.44
CA PHE A 90 -0.63 -2.15 15.72
C PHE A 90 -2.00 -2.20 15.02
N VAL A 91 -2.45 -3.36 14.50
CA VAL A 91 -3.80 -3.52 13.90
C VAL A 91 -4.91 -3.22 14.92
N GLY A 92 -4.70 -3.63 16.18
CA GLY A 92 -5.61 -3.31 17.28
C GLY A 92 -5.62 -1.82 17.70
N PHE A 93 -4.58 -1.07 17.37
CA PHE A 93 -4.48 0.37 17.67
C PHE A 93 -5.00 1.23 16.51
N ALA A 94 -4.68 0.85 15.27
CA ALA A 94 -5.10 1.57 14.06
C ALA A 94 -6.62 1.55 13.89
N TRP A 95 -7.29 0.39 14.07
CA TRP A 95 -8.75 0.29 13.98
C TRP A 95 -9.46 1.06 15.11
N ARG A 96 -8.83 1.15 16.30
CA ARG A 96 -9.37 1.89 17.45
C ARG A 96 -9.27 3.40 17.27
N ILE A 97 -8.14 3.91 16.79
CA ILE A 97 -7.99 5.34 16.48
C ILE A 97 -8.89 5.73 15.29
N PHE A 98 -8.97 4.87 14.27
CA PHE A 98 -9.79 5.13 13.08
C PHE A 98 -11.29 5.10 13.39
N LEU A 99 -11.79 4.18 14.24
CA LEU A 99 -13.18 4.24 14.73
C LEU A 99 -13.45 5.42 15.65
N SER A 100 -12.50 5.77 16.54
CA SER A 100 -12.68 6.92 17.43
C SER A 100 -12.76 8.23 16.66
N LEU A 101 -12.02 8.38 15.56
CA LEU A 101 -12.11 9.57 14.70
C LEU A 101 -13.43 9.64 13.92
N ILE A 102 -13.96 8.49 13.47
CA ILE A 102 -15.27 8.41 12.82
C ILE A 102 -16.41 8.72 13.82
N MET A 103 -16.30 8.28 15.08
CA MET A 103 -17.31 8.55 16.12
C MET A 103 -17.24 9.96 16.72
N LEU A 104 -16.12 10.68 16.58
CA LEU A 104 -15.97 12.08 17.04
C LEU A 104 -16.38 13.13 16.01
N LEU A 105 -16.54 12.73 14.74
CA LEU A 105 -17.02 13.59 13.64
C LEU A 105 -18.52 13.41 13.35
N GLY A 106 -19.25 12.74 14.24
CA GLY A 106 -20.72 12.61 14.21
C GLY A 106 -21.39 13.49 15.25
#